data_AF-A0A532B0L4-F1
#
_entry.id   AF-A0A532B0L4-F1
#
_cell.length_a   1.000
_cell.length_b   1.000
_cell.length_c   1.000
_cell.angle_alpha   90.00
_cell.angle_beta   90.00
_cell.angle_gamma   90.00
#
_symmetry.space_group_name_H-M   'P 1'
#
loop_
_entity.id
_entity.type
_entity.pdbx_description
1 polymer ?
#
loop_
_entity_poly.entity_id
_entity_poly.type
_entity_poly.pdbx_seq_one_letter_code
_entity_poly.pdbx_strand_id
1 'polypeptide(L)'
;LRMADLYVADSAKQTRRLGELHHAIAAGVMAADAEITELGHIIAGERHGRRSDSDITIADLTGTGVQDTAIATLARDRARAAKTGTIFES
;
A
#
# COMPACT_ATOMS: atom_id res chain seq x y z
N LEU A 1 5.30 -14.57 6.42
CA LEU A 1 3.94 -14.32 6.99
C LEU A 1 3.71 -14.96 8.34
N ARG A 2 3.95 -16.28 8.55
CA ARG A 2 3.73 -16.93 9.88
C ARG A 2 4.45 -16.27 11.06
N MET A 3 5.61 -15.65 10.84
CA MET A 3 6.39 -14.98 11.89
C MET A 3 6.21 -13.46 11.90
N ALA A 4 5.32 -12.90 11.07
CA ALA A 4 5.11 -11.46 11.03
C ALA A 4 4.17 -11.05 12.17
N ASP A 5 4.58 -10.07 12.96
CA ASP A 5 3.76 -9.47 14.01
C ASP A 5 2.70 -8.53 13.44
N LEU A 6 3.00 -7.93 12.28
CA LEU A 6 2.06 -7.10 11.54
C LEU A 6 2.24 -7.32 10.04
N TYR A 7 1.13 -7.61 9.36
CA TYR A 7 1.04 -7.59 7.91
C TYR A 7 0.13 -6.44 7.49
N VAL A 8 0.63 -5.59 6.59
CA VAL A 8 -0.10 -4.44 6.05
C VAL A 8 -0.12 -4.54 4.53
N ALA A 9 -1.30 -4.36 3.94
CA ALA A 9 -1.45 -4.29 2.49
C ALA A 9 -1.67 -2.83 2.04
N ASP A 10 -1.26 -2.48 0.82
CA ASP A 10 -1.77 -1.26 0.18
C ASP A 10 -3.23 -1.39 -0.25
N SER A 11 -3.60 -2.56 -0.76
CA SER A 11 -4.98 -2.97 -1.01
C SER A 11 -5.13 -4.47 -0.71
N ALA A 12 -5.95 -4.80 0.28
CA ALA A 12 -6.27 -6.19 0.63
C ALA A 12 -6.90 -6.93 -0.55
N LYS A 13 -7.75 -6.25 -1.32
CA LYS A 13 -8.39 -6.82 -2.50
C LYS A 13 -7.37 -7.22 -3.58
N GLN A 14 -6.34 -6.40 -3.78
CA GLN A 14 -5.32 -6.63 -4.82
C GLN A 14 -4.28 -7.66 -4.37
N THR A 15 -3.77 -7.52 -3.14
CA THR A 15 -2.78 -8.45 -2.55
C THR A 15 -3.31 -9.88 -2.45
N ARG A 16 -4.62 -10.09 -2.19
CA ARG A 16 -5.26 -11.42 -2.26
C ARG A 16 -5.17 -12.09 -3.63
N ARG A 17 -5.06 -11.30 -4.71
CA ARG A 17 -5.06 -11.78 -6.09
C ARG A 17 -3.65 -11.88 -6.68
N LEU A 18 -2.78 -10.93 -6.35
CA LEU A 18 -1.52 -10.71 -7.05
C LEU A 18 -0.30 -10.52 -6.12
N GLY A 19 -0.53 -10.38 -4.80
CA GLY A 19 0.54 -10.12 -3.82
C GLY A 19 0.95 -11.37 -3.03
N GLU A 20 1.78 -11.17 -2.02
CA GLU A 20 2.25 -12.23 -1.12
C GLU A 20 1.09 -12.91 -0.37
N LEU A 21 0.02 -12.16 -0.07
CA LEU A 21 -1.18 -12.71 0.54
C LEU A 21 -1.88 -13.78 -0.32
N HIS A 22 -1.82 -13.67 -1.65
CA HIS A 22 -2.34 -14.69 -2.56
C HIS A 22 -1.67 -16.06 -2.28
N HIS A 23 -0.34 -16.06 -2.25
CA HIS A 23 0.44 -17.27 -1.99
C HIS A 23 0.24 -17.80 -0.56
N ALA A 24 0.10 -16.90 0.42
CA ALA A 24 -0.15 -17.26 1.80
C ALA A 24 -1.51 -17.96 2.01
N ILE A 25 -2.55 -17.47 1.34
CA ILE A 25 -3.88 -18.08 1.35
C ILE A 25 -3.82 -19.44 0.66
N ALA A 26 -3.20 -19.53 -0.52
CA ALA A 26 -3.05 -20.78 -1.25
C ALA A 26 -2.30 -21.86 -0.45
N ALA A 27 -1.30 -21.45 0.35
CA ALA A 27 -0.53 -22.32 1.24
C ALA A 27 -1.21 -22.62 2.59
N GLY A 28 -2.42 -22.09 2.84
CA GLY A 28 -3.13 -22.25 4.12
C GLY A 28 -2.43 -21.58 5.31
N VAL A 29 -1.53 -20.63 5.04
CA VAL A 29 -0.83 -19.83 6.08
C VAL A 29 -1.74 -18.73 6.63
N MET A 30 -2.62 -18.18 5.80
CA MET A 30 -3.62 -17.16 6.15
C MET A 30 -5.00 -17.61 5.68
N ALA A 31 -6.05 -17.25 6.43
CA ALA A 31 -7.42 -17.51 6.01
C ALA A 31 -7.81 -16.60 4.84
N ALA A 32 -8.62 -17.14 3.92
CA ALA A 32 -9.02 -16.42 2.71
C ALA A 32 -9.88 -15.18 2.99
N ASP A 33 -10.54 -15.14 4.14
CA ASP A 33 -11.40 -14.08 4.66
C ASP A 33 -10.76 -13.29 5.81
N ALA A 34 -9.51 -13.59 6.17
CA ALA A 34 -8.79 -12.90 7.25
C ALA A 34 -8.86 -11.38 7.07
N GLU A 35 -9.26 -10.63 8.09
CA GLU A 35 -9.25 -9.18 8.02
C GLU A 35 -7.80 -8.68 7.91
N ILE A 36 -7.54 -7.81 6.93
CA ILE A 36 -6.20 -7.28 6.64
C ILE A 36 -6.20 -5.79 6.91
N THR A 37 -5.23 -5.34 7.71
CA THR A 37 -4.97 -3.91 7.90
C THR A 37 -4.41 -3.33 6.60
N GLU A 38 -5.11 -2.36 6.03
CA GLU A 38 -4.58 -1.56 4.91
C GLU A 38 -3.79 -0.35 5.41
N LEU A 39 -2.77 0.05 4.65
CA LEU A 39 -1.88 1.16 4.98
C LEU A 39 -2.64 2.48 5.18
N GLY A 40 -3.72 2.70 4.42
CA GLY A 40 -4.58 3.87 4.57
C GLY A 40 -5.18 4.02 5.97
N HIS A 41 -5.62 2.92 6.58
CA HIS A 41 -6.17 2.94 7.95
C HIS A 41 -5.11 3.29 8.99
N ILE A 42 -3.85 2.91 8.77
CA ILE A 42 -2.74 3.29 9.66
C ILE A 42 -2.45 4.78 9.52
N ILE A 43 -2.38 5.29 8.29
CA ILE A 43 -2.16 6.72 8.01
C ILE A 43 -3.28 7.58 8.63
N ALA A 44 -4.53 7.10 8.57
CA ALA A 44 -5.69 7.77 9.16
C ALA A 44 -5.74 7.67 10.70
N GLY A 45 -4.88 6.87 11.33
CA GLY A 45 -4.88 6.65 12.78
C GLY A 45 -5.97 5.68 13.27
N GLU A 46 -6.67 4.99 12.37
CA GLU A 46 -7.75 4.05 12.67
C GLU A 46 -7.22 2.66 13.08
N ARG A 47 -6.00 2.33 12.63
CA ARG A 47 -5.28 1.11 13.00
C ARG A 47 -3.87 1.44 13.43
N HIS A 48 -3.30 0.61 14.30
CA HIS A 48 -1.91 0.78 14.72
C HIS A 48 -0.93 0.30 13.64
N GLY A 49 0.18 1.01 13.50
CA GLY A 49 1.36 0.52 12.80
C GLY A 49 2.23 -0.35 13.71
N ARG A 50 3.54 -0.34 13.45
CA ARG A 50 4.54 -1.00 14.30
C ARG A 50 4.46 -0.51 15.76
N ARG A 51 4.57 -1.43 16.74
CA ARG A 51 4.40 -1.11 18.17
C ARG A 51 5.67 -1.29 19.00
N SER A 52 6.58 -2.16 18.58
CA SER A 52 7.82 -2.46 19.32
C SER A 52 9.00 -2.64 18.39
N ASP A 53 10.21 -2.43 18.92
CA ASP A 53 11.49 -2.67 18.25
C ASP A 53 11.76 -4.14 17.91
N SER A 54 11.06 -5.06 18.55
CA SER A 54 11.10 -6.48 18.22
C SER A 54 10.18 -6.89 17.07
N ASP A 55 9.22 -6.04 16.67
CA ASP A 55 8.19 -6.44 15.71
C ASP A 55 8.78 -6.66 14.31
N ILE A 56 8.47 -7.81 13.72
CA ILE A 56 8.68 -8.13 12.31
C ILE A 56 7.44 -7.68 11.55
N THR A 57 7.55 -6.57 10.81
CA THR A 57 6.44 -6.03 10.02
C THR A 57 6.64 -6.26 8.52
N ILE A 58 5.60 -6.71 7.83
CA ILE A 58 5.58 -6.88 6.38
C ILE A 58 4.61 -5.87 5.77
N ALA A 59 5.08 -5.12 4.79
CA ALA A 59 4.25 -4.28 3.93
C ALA A 59 4.20 -4.92 2.53
N ASP A 60 3.03 -5.41 2.13
CA ASP A 60 2.77 -5.94 0.78
C ASP A 60 2.12 -4.84 -0.06
N LEU A 61 2.93 -4.24 -0.92
CA LEU A 61 2.57 -3.06 -1.71
C LEU A 61 2.56 -3.45 -3.18
N THR A 62 1.36 -3.67 -3.72
CA THR A 62 1.16 -4.09 -5.11
C THR A 62 1.05 -2.92 -6.10
N GLY A 63 1.00 -1.69 -5.60
CA GLY A 63 0.84 -0.47 -6.37
C GLY A 63 -0.63 -0.20 -6.68
N THR A 64 -1.08 1.03 -6.45
CA THR A 64 -2.45 1.45 -6.80
C THR A 64 -2.39 2.69 -7.69
N GLY A 65 -3.12 2.69 -8.81
CA GLY A 65 -3.08 3.82 -9.76
C GLY A 65 -3.54 5.16 -9.16
N VAL A 66 -4.28 5.13 -8.05
CA VAL A 66 -4.64 6.33 -7.28
C VAL A 66 -3.40 7.01 -6.66
N GLN A 67 -2.42 6.24 -6.19
CA GLN A 67 -1.18 6.79 -5.62
C GLN A 67 -0.35 7.50 -6.71
N ASP A 68 -0.21 6.87 -7.88
CA ASP A 68 0.47 7.48 -9.03
C ASP A 68 -0.20 8.77 -9.47
N THR A 69 -1.54 8.77 -9.53
CA THR A 69 -2.34 9.96 -9.90
C THR A 69 -2.16 11.09 -8.88
N ALA A 70 -2.13 10.78 -7.59
CA ALA A 70 -1.92 11.77 -6.54
C ALA A 70 -0.51 12.40 -6.64
N ILE A 71 0.52 11.57 -6.84
CA ILE A 71 1.90 12.04 -7.03
C ILE A 71 2.01 12.88 -8.30
N ALA A 72 1.45 12.43 -9.42
CA ALA A 72 1.46 13.14 -10.69
C ALA A 72 0.75 14.50 -10.58
N THR A 73 -0.37 14.56 -9.87
CA THR A 73 -1.11 15.81 -9.62
C THR A 73 -0.26 16.80 -8.82
N LEU A 74 0.35 16.34 -7.72
CA LEU A 74 1.24 17.17 -6.91
C LEU A 74 2.47 17.65 -7.70
N ALA A 75 3.10 16.76 -8.46
CA ALA A 75 4.25 17.09 -9.30
C ALA A 75 3.89 18.12 -10.37
N ARG A 76 2.74 17.96 -11.03
CA ARG A 76 2.20 18.92 -12.00
C ARG A 76 1.99 20.30 -11.37
N ASP A 77 1.37 20.35 -10.19
CA ASP A 77 1.07 21.62 -9.52
C ASP A 77 2.36 22.33 -9.08
N ARG A 78 3.36 21.58 -8.62
CA ARG A 78 4.70 22.11 -8.31
C ARG A 78 5.43 22.62 -9.56
N ALA A 79 5.35 21.89 -10.68
CA ALA A 79 5.96 22.32 -11.94
C ALA A 79 5.34 23.64 -12.44
N ARG A 80 4.00 23.77 -12.33
CA ARG A 80 3.30 25.03 -12.63
C ARG A 80 3.78 26.19 -11.75
N ALA A 81 3.88 25.99 -10.44
CA ALA A 81 4.36 27.01 -9.51
C ALA A 81 5.82 27.43 -9.77
N ALA A 82 6.67 26.47 -10.15
CA ALA A 82 8.07 26.70 -10.50
C ALA A 82 8.28 27.23 -11.93
N LYS A 83 7.23 27.34 -12.74
CA LYS A 83 7.29 27.67 -14.17
C LYS A 83 8.22 26.73 -14.96
N THR A 84 8.18 25.44 -14.65
CA THR A 84 8.96 24.40 -15.32
C THR A 84 8.07 23.47 -16.15
N GLY A 85 8.69 22.75 -17.11
CA GLY A 85 8.00 21.82 -18.01
C GLY A 85 7.85 22.37 -19.43
N THR A 86 7.09 21.66 -20.26
CA THR A 86 6.84 22.01 -21.67
C THR A 86 5.36 21.79 -21.97
N ILE A 87 4.73 22.77 -22.61
CA ILE A 87 3.34 22.69 -23.06
C ILE A 87 3.36 22.06 -24.45
N PHE A 88 2.52 21.04 -24.65
CA PHE A 88 2.31 20.40 -25.95
C PHE A 88 0.85 20.57 -26.33
N GLU A 89 0.59 20.88 -27.58
CA GLU A 89 -0.74 20.91 -28.20
C GLU A 89 -0.88 19.71 -29.14
N SER A 90 -2.10 19.21 -29.31
CA SER A 90 -2.43 18.10 -30.23
C SER A 90 -2.98 18.61 -31.54
#